data_AF-A0A9W5IPJ5-F1
#
_entry.id   AF-A0A9W5IPJ5-F1
#
_cell.length_a   1.000
_cell.length_b   1.000
_cell.length_c   1.000
_cell.angle_alpha   90.00
_cell.angle_beta   90.00
_cell.angle_gamma   90.00
#
_symmetry.space_group_name_H-M   'P 1'
#
loop_
_entity.id
_entity.type
_entity.pdbx_description
1 polymer ?
#
loop_
_entity_poly.entity_id
_entity_poly.type
_entity_poly.pdbx_seq_one_letter_code
_entity_poly.pdbx_strand_id
1 'polypeptide(L)'
;MPISHFKGVSALNRLFESDNTNRQYLLDKDPTDVQAEVLVFDNIEPRYIYGAVLKRTEDIENFQLLFPNFTFVKYERWGYWDDRFNARLNNFIGY
;
A
#
# COMPACT_ATOMS: atom_id res chain seq x y z
N MET A 1 -4.56 0.49 -18.12
CA MET A 1 -4.27 1.87 -18.58
C MET A 1 -2.80 1.98 -18.96
N PRO A 2 -2.42 2.83 -19.92
CA PRO A 2 -1.02 3.01 -20.34
C PRO A 2 -0.17 3.70 -19.26
N ILE A 3 1.12 3.33 -19.14
CA ILE A 3 2.09 3.93 -18.20
C ILE A 3 2.23 5.46 -18.37
N SER A 4 2.02 5.95 -19.60
CA SER A 4 2.04 7.39 -19.89
C SER A 4 0.99 8.19 -19.11
N HIS A 5 -0.07 7.54 -18.61
CA HIS A 5 -1.10 8.20 -17.80
C HIS A 5 -0.65 8.47 -16.36
N PHE A 6 0.46 7.87 -15.93
CA PHE A 6 1.02 8.00 -14.58
C PHE A 6 2.29 8.86 -14.56
N LYS A 7 2.62 9.54 -15.67
CA LYS A 7 3.83 10.35 -15.82
C LYS A 7 3.51 11.83 -16.03
N GLY A 8 4.31 12.70 -15.41
CA GLY A 8 4.25 14.16 -15.58
C GLY A 8 3.28 14.88 -14.64
N VAL A 9 3.31 16.21 -14.69
CA VAL A 9 2.51 17.10 -13.81
C VAL A 9 1.02 16.82 -13.93
N SER A 10 0.53 16.48 -15.13
CA SER A 10 -0.88 16.14 -15.36
C SER A 10 -1.29 14.78 -14.80
N ALA A 11 -0.36 13.85 -14.56
CA ALA A 11 -0.63 12.60 -13.85
C ALA A 11 -0.61 12.80 -12.33
N LEU A 12 0.35 13.58 -11.84
CA LEU A 12 0.39 14.03 -10.44
C LEU A 12 -0.90 14.78 -10.07
N ASN A 13 -1.28 15.76 -10.88
CA ASN A 13 -2.51 16.51 -10.69
C ASN A 13 -3.75 15.62 -10.75
N ARG A 14 -3.77 14.56 -11.56
CA ARG A 14 -4.88 13.61 -11.59
C ARG A 14 -5.07 12.84 -10.28
N LEU A 15 -4.00 12.58 -9.51
CA LEU A 15 -4.14 12.06 -8.14
C LEU A 15 -4.93 13.03 -7.26
N PHE A 16 -4.85 14.34 -7.53
CA PHE A 16 -5.51 15.42 -6.79
C PHE A 16 -6.83 15.91 -7.41
N GLU A 17 -7.05 15.72 -8.71
CA GLU A 17 -8.16 16.27 -9.46
C GLU A 17 -9.26 15.25 -9.77
N SER A 18 -9.00 13.93 -9.71
CA SER A 18 -10.03 12.92 -9.95
C SER A 18 -11.00 12.80 -8.77
N ASP A 19 -12.29 12.75 -9.11
CA ASP A 19 -13.49 12.55 -8.28
C ASP A 19 -13.25 12.56 -6.75
N ASN A 20 -13.44 13.74 -6.15
CA ASN A 20 -13.34 13.97 -4.71
C ASN A 20 -14.37 13.18 -3.87
N THR A 21 -15.19 12.32 -4.48
CA THR A 21 -16.19 11.48 -3.81
C THR A 21 -15.58 10.55 -2.75
N ASN A 22 -14.37 10.00 -2.98
CA ASN A 22 -13.68 9.18 -1.97
C ASN A 22 -13.01 10.01 -0.86
N ARG A 23 -12.62 11.26 -1.15
CA ARG A 23 -12.07 12.18 -0.14
C ARG A 23 -13.11 12.74 0.81
N GLN A 24 -14.40 12.67 0.47
CA GLN A 24 -15.49 13.10 1.36
C GLN A 24 -15.56 12.30 2.67
N TYR A 25 -14.84 11.16 2.78
CA TYR A 25 -14.79 10.32 3.99
C TYR A 25 -13.51 10.49 4.82
N LEU A 26 -12.60 11.38 4.41
CA LEU A 26 -11.44 11.77 5.20
C LEU A 26 -11.87 12.74 6.29
N LEU A 27 -11.48 12.48 7.53
CA LEU A 27 -11.65 13.48 8.59
C LEU A 27 -10.57 14.56 8.41
N ASP A 28 -10.79 15.76 8.95
CA ASP A 28 -9.81 16.86 8.90
C ASP A 28 -8.43 16.48 9.46
N LYS A 29 -8.38 15.45 10.31
CA LYS A 29 -7.15 14.88 10.90
C LYS A 29 -6.46 13.80 10.06
N ASP A 30 -7.07 13.36 8.97
CA ASP A 30 -6.51 12.34 8.08
C ASP A 30 -5.80 13.05 6.89
N PRO A 31 -4.47 13.27 6.94
CA PRO A 31 -3.78 14.08 5.92
C PRO A 31 -3.76 13.43 4.53
N THR A 32 -3.99 12.11 4.44
CA THR A 32 -4.05 11.34 3.19
C THR A 32 -5.06 10.19 3.28
N ASP A 33 -5.42 9.60 2.14
CA ASP A 33 -6.13 8.31 2.11
C ASP A 33 -5.27 7.18 2.73
N VAL A 34 -5.89 6.04 3.09
CA VAL A 34 -5.23 4.89 3.76
C VAL A 34 -4.07 4.36 2.93
N GLN A 35 -4.15 4.57 1.64
CA GLN A 35 -3.10 4.28 0.69
C GLN A 35 -2.18 5.51 0.58
N ALA A 36 -1.14 5.52 1.40
CA ALA A 36 0.04 6.36 1.16
C ALA A 36 0.82 5.74 -0.02
N GLU A 37 0.31 5.92 -1.24
CA GLU A 37 0.98 5.45 -2.45
C GLU A 37 2.27 6.25 -2.68
N VAL A 38 3.38 5.54 -2.90
CA VAL A 38 4.66 6.11 -3.28
C VAL A 38 4.97 5.67 -4.71
N LEU A 39 5.15 6.65 -5.60
CA LEU A 39 5.52 6.38 -6.99
C LEU A 39 7.04 6.21 -7.11
N VAL A 40 7.48 5.06 -7.60
CA VAL A 40 8.87 4.82 -8.01
C VAL A 40 8.91 4.85 -9.53
N PHE A 41 9.77 5.70 -10.11
CA PHE A 41 9.80 5.94 -11.56
C PHE A 41 10.47 4.81 -12.36
N ASP A 42 11.17 3.90 -11.68
CA ASP A 42 11.88 2.74 -12.22
C ASP A 42 11.63 1.47 -11.38
N ASN A 43 12.32 0.38 -11.69
CA ASN A 43 12.25 -0.85 -10.90
C ASN A 43 13.03 -0.70 -9.58
N ILE A 44 12.42 -1.15 -8.48
CA ILE A 44 13.16 -1.30 -7.22
C ILE A 44 14.12 -2.48 -7.39
N GLU A 45 15.42 -2.22 -7.32
CA GLU A 45 16.41 -3.30 -7.39
C GLU A 45 16.26 -4.26 -6.20
N PRO A 46 16.42 -5.59 -6.39
CA PRO A 46 16.18 -6.58 -5.33
C PRO A 46 16.97 -6.33 -4.04
N ARG A 47 18.18 -5.76 -4.12
CA ARG A 47 19.01 -5.43 -2.94
C ARG A 47 18.40 -4.39 -2.00
N TYR A 48 17.43 -3.60 -2.48
CA TYR A 48 16.71 -2.60 -1.68
C TYR A 48 15.41 -3.15 -1.06
N ILE A 49 15.03 -4.39 -1.40
CA ILE A 49 13.86 -5.05 -0.83
C ILE A 49 14.35 -5.93 0.32
N TYR A 50 13.89 -5.67 1.55
CA TYR A 50 14.28 -6.47 2.71
C TYR A 50 13.52 -7.82 2.78
N GLY A 51 12.26 -7.81 2.34
CA GLY A 51 11.36 -8.95 2.48
C GLY A 51 9.92 -8.60 2.13
N ALA A 52 9.01 -9.54 2.39
CA ALA A 52 7.58 -9.33 2.19
C ALA A 52 6.74 -10.00 3.27
N VAL A 53 5.58 -9.41 3.56
CA VAL A 53 4.56 -10.01 4.41
C VAL A 53 3.54 -10.69 3.50
N LEU A 54 3.33 -11.98 3.68
CA LEU A 54 2.46 -12.79 2.83
C LEU A 54 1.23 -13.28 3.60
N LYS A 55 0.14 -13.49 2.87
CA LYS A 55 -1.14 -13.90 3.46
C LYS A 55 -1.22 -15.41 3.69
N ARG A 56 -0.68 -16.22 2.77
CA ARG A 56 -0.76 -17.68 2.82
C ARG A 56 0.58 -18.29 3.18
N THR A 57 0.56 -19.33 4.00
CA THR A 57 1.78 -20.06 4.39
C THR A 57 2.45 -20.72 3.18
N GLU A 58 1.68 -21.27 2.25
CA GLU A 58 2.19 -21.87 1.01
C GLU A 58 3.01 -20.88 0.18
N ASP A 59 2.60 -19.59 0.15
CA ASP A 59 3.38 -18.56 -0.55
C ASP A 59 4.71 -18.30 0.17
N ILE A 60 4.72 -18.29 1.51
CA ILE A 60 5.96 -18.13 2.29
C ILE A 60 6.94 -19.25 1.97
N GLU A 61 6.48 -20.49 2.01
CA GLU A 61 7.31 -21.67 1.72
C GLU A 61 7.89 -21.60 0.29
N ASN A 62 7.05 -21.31 -0.70
CA ASN A 62 7.48 -21.20 -2.10
C ASN A 62 8.49 -20.06 -2.30
N PHE A 63 8.22 -18.88 -1.75
CA PHE A 63 9.08 -17.71 -1.94
C PHE A 63 10.38 -17.82 -1.15
N GLN A 64 10.38 -18.45 0.02
CA GLN A 64 11.60 -18.70 0.78
C GLN A 64 12.54 -19.66 0.03
N LEU A 65 12.00 -20.65 -0.71
CA LEU A 65 12.79 -21.53 -1.57
C LEU A 65 13.40 -20.80 -2.77
N LEU A 66 12.64 -19.90 -3.40
CA LEU A 66 13.08 -19.16 -4.58
C LEU A 66 14.04 -18.01 -4.25
N PHE A 67 13.86 -17.39 -3.08
CA PHE A 67 14.56 -16.18 -2.66
C PHE A 67 15.12 -16.34 -1.24
N PRO A 68 16.12 -17.22 -1.04
CA PRO A 68 16.58 -17.60 0.30
C PRO A 68 17.20 -16.45 1.10
N ASN A 69 17.63 -15.38 0.44
CA ASN A 69 18.22 -14.20 1.07
C ASN A 69 17.19 -13.15 1.51
N PHE A 70 15.90 -13.40 1.28
CA PHE A 70 14.81 -12.49 1.66
C PHE A 70 14.06 -13.04 2.87
N THR A 71 13.45 -12.13 3.62
CA THR A 71 12.60 -12.47 4.77
C THR A 71 11.13 -12.49 4.35
N PHE A 72 10.46 -13.63 4.50
CA PHE A 72 9.01 -13.74 4.29
C PHE A 72 8.31 -14.09 5.59
N VAL A 73 7.31 -13.30 5.98
CA VAL A 73 6.57 -13.51 7.23
C VAL A 73 5.07 -13.55 7.00
N LYS A 74 4.38 -14.31 7.83
CA LYS A 74 2.92 -14.31 7.85
C LYS A 74 2.41 -13.20 8.75
N TYR A 75 1.39 -12.51 8.29
CA TYR A 75 0.60 -11.61 9.13
C TYR A 75 -0.84 -12.10 9.17
N GLU A 76 -1.39 -12.25 10.37
CA GLU A 76 -2.72 -12.85 10.57
C GLU A 76 -3.82 -11.80 10.77
N ARG A 77 -3.44 -10.52 10.93
CA ARG A 77 -4.37 -9.43 11.26
C ARG A 77 -4.61 -8.49 10.07
N TRP A 78 -4.58 -9.03 8.85
CA TRP A 78 -5.03 -8.32 7.65
C TRP A 78 -6.49 -7.86 7.83
N GLY A 79 -6.84 -6.73 7.25
CA GLY A 79 -8.14 -6.07 7.38
C GLY A 79 -8.28 -5.17 8.61
N TYR A 80 -7.29 -5.09 9.51
CA TYR A 80 -7.35 -4.24 10.70
C TYR A 80 -6.73 -2.86 10.48
N TRP A 81 -5.60 -2.77 9.76
CA TRP A 81 -4.88 -1.49 9.54
C TRP A 81 -4.91 -1.03 8.09
N ASP A 82 -5.13 -1.95 7.16
CA ASP A 82 -5.29 -1.74 5.72
C ASP A 82 -6.71 -1.32 5.33
N ASP A 83 -7.66 -1.36 6.29
CA ASP A 83 -9.03 -0.87 6.14
C ASP A 83 -9.32 0.15 7.26
N ARG A 84 -9.54 1.41 6.86
CA ARG A 84 -9.84 2.51 7.78
C ARG A 84 -11.15 2.32 8.54
N PHE A 85 -12.16 1.72 7.92
CA PHE A 85 -13.43 1.47 8.58
C PHE A 85 -13.25 0.49 9.73
N ASN A 86 -12.57 -0.63 9.47
CA ASN A 86 -12.25 -1.61 10.51
C ASN A 86 -11.28 -1.05 11.57
N ALA A 87 -10.27 -0.26 11.17
CA ALA A 87 -9.36 0.39 12.12
C ALA A 87 -10.13 1.26 13.12
N ARG A 88 -11.07 2.08 12.63
CA ARG A 88 -11.91 2.95 13.46
C ARG A 88 -12.86 2.17 14.36
N LEU A 89 -13.47 1.08 13.87
CA LEU A 89 -14.27 0.17 14.71
C LEU A 89 -13.47 -0.42 15.88
N ASN A 90 -12.14 -0.46 15.76
CA ASN A 90 -11.25 -0.97 16.78
C ASN A 90 -10.47 0.14 17.52
N ASN A 91 -11.08 1.31 17.69
CA ASN A 91 -10.58 2.44 18.48
C ASN A 91 -9.30 3.11 17.96
N PHE A 92 -8.96 2.94 16.68
CA PHE A 92 -7.91 3.76 16.08
C PHE A 92 -8.39 5.21 15.91
N ILE A 93 -7.72 6.14 16.60
CA ILE A 93 -8.08 7.56 16.63
C ILE A 93 -7.33 8.42 15.61
N GLY A 94 -6.43 7.84 14.80
CA GLY A 94 -5.49 8.61 13.97
C GLY A 94 -4.27 9.07 14.78
N TYR A 95 -3.29 9.65 14.09
CA TYR A 95 -2.12 10.29 14.70
C TYR A 95 -2.36 11.79 14.92
#